data_AF-A0A978SN32-F1
#
_entry.id   AF-A0A978SN32-F1
#
_cell.length_a   1.000
_cell.length_b   1.000
_cell.length_c   1.000
_cell.angle_alpha   90.00
_cell.angle_beta   90.00
_cell.angle_gamma   90.00
#
_symmetry.space_group_name_H-M   'P 1'
#
loop_
_entity.id
_entity.type
_entity.pdbx_description
1 polymer ?
#
loop_
_entity_poly.entity_id
_entity_poly.type
_entity_poly.pdbx_seq_one_letter_code
_entity_poly.pdbx_strand_id
1 'polypeptide(L)'
;MNSSKELSRIRGIGTAKQRWLQAIGITTIQALATTPTEAIAQQLAEKGYSASAEEIAAWVAKAQALLSAVSVPPEVVEPEVAQQKADSKSDGWAAIASFNVEFQSRKVAETVEQRVIIRHHETNTTETLSEQNIHYLQQGLLERVQMSLIASNPAAQVPQPLTVTITQVELVRSRSAATMTATPEHRLFAEQIVANEPFELVATVEFSDLPAEGLNRPLICQLTAQARHLSGGSTIELGSVVKSLTLHDAMSYRFMLPEANLPQAGAYRLHLSFTVQNAPATVASFKIPLLSVYQASELSYSANGACAIAL
;
A
#
# COMPACT_ATOMS: atom_id res chain seq x y z
N MET A 1 3.36 8.48 -38.45
CA MET A 1 3.92 7.13 -38.19
C MET A 1 4.34 7.05 -36.74
N ASN A 2 3.75 6.13 -35.96
CA ASN A 2 3.91 6.05 -34.50
C ASN A 2 5.05 5.08 -34.09
N SER A 3 6.30 5.37 -34.50
CA SER A 3 7.47 4.56 -34.14
C SER A 3 7.71 4.46 -32.63
N SER A 4 7.17 5.41 -31.85
CA SER A 4 7.25 5.42 -30.38
C SER A 4 6.42 4.32 -29.67
N LYS A 5 5.71 3.43 -30.37
CA LYS A 5 5.02 2.29 -29.72
C LYS A 5 5.66 0.92 -29.99
N GLU A 6 6.77 0.87 -30.73
CA GLU A 6 7.36 -0.41 -31.13
C GLU A 6 8.19 -1.06 -30.02
N LEU A 7 8.99 -0.28 -29.28
CA LEU A 7 9.86 -0.80 -28.22
C LEU A 7 9.09 -1.38 -27.02
N SER A 8 7.88 -0.89 -26.74
CA SER A 8 7.03 -1.42 -25.67
C SER A 8 6.52 -2.84 -25.92
N ARG A 9 6.72 -3.39 -27.13
CA ARG A 9 6.43 -4.80 -27.45
C ARG A 9 7.44 -5.76 -26.82
N ILE A 10 8.62 -5.29 -26.43
CA ILE A 10 9.66 -6.12 -25.82
C ILE A 10 9.45 -6.16 -24.31
N ARG A 11 9.10 -7.34 -23.78
CA ARG A 11 8.90 -7.56 -22.34
C ARG A 11 10.16 -7.15 -21.54
N GLY A 12 9.98 -6.23 -20.61
CA GLY A 12 11.06 -5.63 -19.81
C GLY A 12 11.32 -4.16 -20.11
N ILE A 13 10.87 -3.66 -21.27
CA ILE A 13 11.00 -2.25 -21.68
C ILE A 13 9.68 -1.51 -21.38
N GLY A 14 9.56 -1.00 -20.14
CA GLY A 14 8.48 -0.09 -19.75
C GLY A 14 8.72 1.35 -20.21
N THR A 15 7.77 2.25 -19.93
CA THR A 15 7.81 3.66 -20.36
C THR A 15 9.10 4.40 -19.98
N ALA A 16 9.65 4.12 -18.80
CA ALA A 16 10.91 4.72 -18.35
C ALA A 16 12.10 4.29 -19.22
N LYS A 17 12.29 2.98 -19.40
CA LYS A 17 13.38 2.39 -20.20
C LYS A 17 13.26 2.75 -21.68
N GLN A 18 12.04 2.86 -22.18
CA GLN A 18 11.80 3.37 -23.51
C GLN A 18 12.33 4.80 -23.68
N ARG A 19 12.09 5.71 -22.71
CA ARG A 19 12.66 7.07 -22.75
C ARG A 19 14.18 7.05 -22.69
N TRP A 20 14.77 6.13 -21.93
CA TRP A 20 16.23 5.97 -21.86
C TRP A 20 16.81 5.57 -23.23
N LEU A 21 16.22 4.56 -23.87
CA LEU A 21 16.63 4.12 -25.21
C LEU A 21 16.44 5.23 -26.26
N GLN A 22 15.34 5.98 -26.18
CA GLN A 22 15.11 7.14 -27.06
C GLN A 22 16.16 8.24 -26.85
N ALA A 23 16.59 8.48 -25.61
CA ALA A 23 17.60 9.49 -25.28
C ALA A 23 18.99 9.17 -25.83
N ILE A 24 19.27 7.90 -26.16
CA ILE A 24 20.49 7.45 -26.85
C ILE A 24 20.26 7.17 -28.34
N GLY A 25 19.12 7.60 -28.89
CA GLY A 25 18.80 7.49 -30.33
C GLY A 25 18.23 6.14 -30.77
N ILE A 26 17.96 5.22 -29.84
CA ILE A 26 17.34 3.92 -30.15
C ILE A 26 15.82 4.06 -30.06
N THR A 27 15.17 4.27 -31.22
CA THR A 27 13.72 4.49 -31.30
C THR A 27 12.95 3.35 -31.96
N THR A 28 13.63 2.36 -32.55
CA THR A 28 13.02 1.25 -33.31
C THR A 28 13.55 -0.10 -32.83
N ILE A 29 12.78 -1.18 -33.03
CA ILE A 29 13.22 -2.56 -32.74
C ILE A 29 14.49 -2.89 -33.53
N GLN A 30 14.58 -2.43 -34.78
CA GLN A 30 15.76 -2.62 -35.62
C GLN A 30 17.00 -1.98 -35.02
N ALA A 31 16.93 -0.70 -34.63
CA ALA A 31 18.07 -0.01 -34.00
C ALA A 31 18.52 -0.73 -32.73
N LEU A 32 17.58 -1.23 -31.91
CA LEU A 32 17.89 -1.97 -30.70
C LEU A 32 18.56 -3.33 -31.01
N ALA A 33 18.12 -4.04 -32.04
CA ALA A 33 18.66 -5.35 -32.40
C ALA A 33 20.07 -5.30 -33.01
N THR A 34 20.40 -4.21 -33.70
CA THR A 34 21.69 -4.03 -34.39
C THR A 34 22.75 -3.35 -33.54
N THR A 35 22.37 -2.66 -32.47
CA THR A 35 23.32 -1.96 -31.61
C THR A 35 23.98 -2.94 -30.63
N PRO A 36 25.32 -2.99 -30.53
CA PRO A 36 26.01 -3.85 -29.56
C PRO A 36 25.59 -3.55 -28.11
N THR A 37 25.41 -4.59 -27.30
CA THR A 37 24.98 -4.48 -25.90
C THR A 37 25.91 -3.59 -25.08
N GLU A 38 27.24 -3.67 -25.31
CA GLU A 38 28.25 -2.84 -24.66
C GLU A 38 28.09 -1.36 -25.00
N ALA A 39 27.80 -1.03 -26.27
CA ALA A 39 27.58 0.33 -26.71
C ALA A 39 26.32 0.94 -26.08
N ILE A 40 25.24 0.14 -25.96
CA ILE A 40 24.02 0.57 -25.26
C ILE A 40 24.32 0.84 -23.78
N ALA A 41 25.04 -0.07 -23.11
CA ALA A 41 25.39 0.07 -21.71
C ALA A 41 26.22 1.34 -21.45
N GLN A 42 27.23 1.59 -22.30
CA GLN A 42 28.07 2.78 -22.22
C GLN A 42 27.26 4.07 -22.42
N GLN A 43 26.45 4.14 -23.47
CA GLN A 43 25.66 5.34 -23.78
C GLN A 43 24.60 5.63 -22.71
N LEU A 44 23.99 4.60 -22.12
CA LEU A 44 23.08 4.77 -20.98
C LEU A 44 23.82 5.31 -19.75
N ALA A 45 25.01 4.78 -19.45
CA ALA A 45 25.83 5.25 -18.34
C ALA A 45 26.27 6.72 -18.52
N GLU A 46 26.67 7.13 -19.72
CA GLU A 46 27.02 8.52 -20.05
C GLU A 46 25.85 9.50 -19.83
N LYS A 47 24.61 9.02 -19.94
CA LYS A 47 23.39 9.80 -19.67
C LYS A 47 22.90 9.69 -18.23
N GLY A 48 23.60 8.97 -17.35
CA GLY A 48 23.22 8.76 -15.96
C GLY A 48 22.09 7.75 -15.75
N TYR A 49 21.83 6.88 -16.73
CA TYR A 49 20.84 5.81 -16.60
C TYR A 49 21.52 4.49 -16.22
N SER A 50 20.91 3.74 -15.29
CA SER A 50 21.41 2.44 -14.84
C SER A 50 20.54 1.30 -15.37
N ALA A 51 21.11 0.42 -16.19
CA ALA A 51 20.54 -0.87 -16.58
C ALA A 51 21.65 -1.94 -16.49
N SER A 52 21.31 -3.16 -16.07
CA SER A 52 22.30 -4.23 -15.97
C SER A 52 22.67 -4.75 -17.36
N ALA A 53 23.89 -5.28 -17.51
CA ALA A 53 24.35 -5.86 -18.78
C ALA A 53 23.46 -7.03 -19.23
N GLU A 54 23.04 -7.87 -18.28
CA GLU A 54 22.11 -8.99 -18.53
C GLU A 54 20.75 -8.51 -19.05
N GLU A 55 20.24 -7.42 -18.47
CA GLU A 55 18.98 -6.82 -18.88
C GLU A 55 19.04 -6.26 -20.30
N ILE A 56 20.12 -5.53 -20.63
CA ILE A 56 20.34 -4.99 -21.97
C ILE A 56 20.49 -6.14 -22.99
N ALA A 57 21.24 -7.18 -22.66
CA ALA A 57 21.39 -8.36 -23.51
C ALA A 57 20.04 -9.04 -23.78
N ALA A 58 19.19 -9.16 -22.75
CA ALA A 58 17.84 -9.70 -22.91
C ALA A 58 16.94 -8.84 -23.82
N TRP A 59 17.10 -7.52 -23.82
CA TRP A 59 16.35 -6.64 -24.73
C TRP A 59 16.82 -6.79 -26.17
N VAL A 60 18.13 -6.82 -26.41
CA VAL A 60 18.72 -6.98 -27.75
C VAL A 60 18.35 -8.34 -28.35
N ALA A 61 18.47 -9.42 -27.59
CA ALA A 61 18.11 -10.77 -28.05
C ALA A 61 16.63 -10.86 -28.48
N LYS A 62 15.72 -10.25 -27.70
CA LYS A 62 14.29 -10.21 -28.06
C LYS A 62 14.03 -9.34 -29.29
N ALA A 63 14.72 -8.22 -29.43
CA ALA A 63 14.61 -7.38 -30.61
C ALA A 63 15.05 -8.13 -31.87
N GLN A 64 16.16 -8.88 -31.80
CA GLN A 64 16.64 -9.73 -32.90
C GLN A 64 15.63 -10.83 -33.25
N ALA A 65 15.06 -11.52 -32.25
CA ALA A 65 14.04 -12.54 -32.47
C ALA A 65 12.80 -11.99 -33.20
N LEU A 66 12.36 -10.77 -32.86
CA LEU A 66 11.23 -10.11 -33.51
C LEU A 66 11.51 -9.76 -34.98
N LEU A 67 12.75 -9.42 -35.34
CA LEU A 67 13.12 -9.16 -36.73
C LEU A 67 13.20 -10.44 -37.56
N SER A 68 13.78 -11.50 -36.98
CA SER A 68 13.86 -12.81 -37.63
C SER A 68 12.47 -13.39 -37.93
N ALA A 69 11.48 -13.11 -37.08
CA ALA A 69 10.10 -13.55 -37.29
C ALA A 69 9.38 -12.84 -38.46
N VAL A 70 9.87 -11.69 -38.92
CA VAL A 70 9.24 -10.88 -39.98
C VAL A 70 9.85 -11.19 -41.36
N SER A 71 11.07 -11.73 -41.43
CA SER A 71 11.79 -12.00 -42.69
C SER A 71 11.53 -13.39 -43.31
N VAL A 72 10.54 -14.14 -42.86
CA VAL A 72 10.15 -15.40 -43.52
C VAL A 72 8.98 -15.11 -44.48
N PRO A 73 9.19 -15.15 -45.82
CA PRO A 73 8.09 -15.07 -46.78
C PRO A 73 7.15 -16.28 -46.59
N PRO A 74 5.84 -16.14 -46.82
CA PRO A 74 4.90 -17.25 -46.73
C PRO A 74 5.05 -18.14 -47.96
N GLU A 75 6.10 -18.95 -48.02
CA GLU A 75 6.20 -20.04 -48.99
C GLU A 75 5.58 -21.30 -48.37
N VAL A 76 4.59 -21.80 -49.10
CA VAL A 76 3.70 -22.91 -48.77
C VAL A 76 4.50 -24.19 -48.58
N VAL A 77 4.88 -24.51 -47.35
CA VAL A 77 5.18 -25.87 -46.91
C VAL A 77 4.73 -25.99 -45.46
N GLU A 78 3.82 -26.94 -45.20
CA GLU A 78 3.43 -27.37 -43.86
C GLU A 78 4.67 -27.54 -42.95
N PRO A 79 4.75 -26.84 -41.81
CA PRO A 79 5.91 -26.92 -40.95
C PRO A 79 5.66 -27.89 -39.80
N GLU A 80 6.36 -29.01 -39.84
CA GLU A 80 6.76 -29.74 -38.64
C GLU A 80 8.18 -29.28 -38.26
N VAL A 81 8.41 -29.16 -36.95
CA VAL A 81 9.67 -28.82 -36.26
C VAL A 81 9.86 -27.35 -35.81
N ALA A 82 9.24 -27.11 -34.64
CA ALA A 82 9.86 -26.57 -33.43
C ALA A 82 10.18 -25.06 -33.38
N GLN A 83 9.12 -24.26 -33.30
CA GLN A 83 9.09 -23.27 -32.23
C GLN A 83 9.32 -23.99 -30.90
N GLN A 84 10.48 -23.79 -30.29
CA GLN A 84 10.63 -23.94 -28.84
C GLN A 84 9.78 -22.85 -28.17
N LYS A 85 8.45 -23.03 -28.20
CA LYS A 85 7.70 -22.95 -26.96
C LYS A 85 8.44 -23.88 -26.02
N ALA A 86 8.94 -23.33 -24.92
CA ALA A 86 8.94 -24.12 -23.71
C ALA A 86 7.46 -24.46 -23.45
N ASP A 87 6.99 -25.53 -24.09
CA ASP A 87 5.92 -26.35 -23.57
C ASP A 87 6.50 -26.96 -22.30
N SER A 88 6.58 -26.13 -21.25
CA SER A 88 6.31 -26.62 -19.92
C SER A 88 4.97 -27.32 -20.10
N LYS A 89 4.99 -28.66 -20.15
CA LYS A 89 3.78 -29.47 -19.97
C LYS A 89 3.08 -28.86 -18.76
N SER A 90 2.05 -28.05 -19.01
CA SER A 90 1.30 -27.47 -17.91
C SER A 90 0.62 -28.68 -17.29
N ASP A 91 1.00 -29.00 -16.07
CA ASP A 91 0.52 -30.15 -15.30
C ASP A 91 -0.95 -29.94 -14.87
N GLY A 92 -1.77 -29.37 -15.76
CA GLY A 92 -3.11 -28.83 -15.51
C GLY A 92 -3.15 -27.47 -14.80
N TRP A 93 -2.03 -26.94 -14.31
CA TRP A 93 -2.02 -25.67 -13.57
C TRP A 93 -2.07 -24.44 -14.49
N ALA A 94 -3.11 -23.63 -14.34
CA ALA A 94 -3.21 -22.30 -14.93
C ALA A 94 -2.89 -21.23 -13.87
N ALA A 95 -2.10 -20.23 -14.24
CA ALA A 95 -1.87 -19.08 -13.37
C ALA A 95 -3.14 -18.21 -13.32
N ILE A 96 -3.57 -17.85 -12.10
CA ILE A 96 -4.81 -17.10 -11.83
C ILE A 96 -4.57 -15.63 -11.49
N ALA A 97 -3.32 -15.28 -11.13
CA ALA A 97 -2.86 -13.92 -10.88
C ALA A 97 -1.32 -13.87 -10.89
N SER A 98 -0.77 -12.69 -11.17
CA SER A 98 0.67 -12.42 -11.15
C SER A 98 0.93 -11.01 -10.63
N PHE A 99 1.85 -10.91 -9.68
CA PHE A 99 2.20 -9.65 -9.04
C PHE A 99 3.69 -9.38 -9.16
N ASN A 100 4.05 -8.11 -9.31
CA ASN A 100 5.38 -7.61 -9.04
C ASN A 100 5.35 -6.77 -7.76
N VAL A 101 6.14 -7.16 -6.77
CA VAL A 101 6.25 -6.48 -5.48
C VAL A 101 7.63 -5.84 -5.38
N GLU A 102 7.68 -4.52 -5.44
CA GLU A 102 8.91 -3.73 -5.34
C GLU A 102 9.01 -3.08 -3.96
N PHE A 103 10.02 -3.46 -3.16
CA PHE A 103 10.38 -2.77 -1.92
C PHE A 103 11.33 -1.63 -2.25
N GLN A 104 10.98 -0.41 -1.85
CA GLN A 104 11.78 0.77 -2.09
C GLN A 104 12.09 1.47 -0.77
N SER A 105 13.34 1.83 -0.57
CA SER A 105 13.77 2.67 0.54
C SER A 105 14.46 3.93 0.02
N ARG A 106 14.35 5.04 0.76
CA ARG A 106 15.16 6.23 0.53
C ARG A 106 15.56 6.85 1.86
N LYS A 107 16.74 7.47 1.88
CA LYS A 107 17.19 8.26 3.03
C LYS A 107 16.75 9.72 2.84
N VAL A 108 15.98 10.25 3.78
CA VAL A 108 15.55 11.66 3.81
C VAL A 108 16.02 12.25 5.13
N ALA A 109 17.02 13.15 5.06
CA ALA A 109 17.79 13.60 6.21
C ALA A 109 18.41 12.42 6.99
N GLU A 110 18.14 12.31 8.29
CA GLU A 110 18.60 11.21 9.14
C GLU A 110 17.61 10.04 9.23
N THR A 111 16.49 10.11 8.51
CA THR A 111 15.45 9.07 8.53
C THR A 111 15.46 8.22 7.27
N VAL A 112 15.19 6.92 7.42
CA VAL A 112 14.94 6.00 6.30
C VAL A 112 13.43 5.92 6.11
N GLU A 113 12.95 6.22 4.92
CA GLU A 113 11.55 5.97 4.51
C GLU A 113 11.49 4.70 3.66
N GLN A 114 10.55 3.81 3.94
CA GLN A 114 10.28 2.64 3.10
C GLN A 114 8.85 2.66 2.53
N ARG A 115 8.70 2.08 1.34
CA ARG A 115 7.41 1.80 0.71
C ARG A 115 7.46 0.50 -0.07
N VAL A 116 6.30 -0.09 -0.31
CA VAL A 116 6.12 -1.26 -1.17
C VAL A 116 5.19 -0.88 -2.31
N ILE A 117 5.60 -1.18 -3.54
CA ILE A 117 4.78 -0.98 -4.72
C ILE A 117 4.35 -2.36 -5.22
N ILE A 118 3.04 -2.59 -5.30
CA ILE A 118 2.48 -3.83 -5.82
C ILE A 118 1.88 -3.52 -7.19
N ARG A 119 2.33 -4.22 -8.22
CA ARG A 119 1.74 -4.16 -9.57
C ARG A 119 1.08 -5.48 -9.88
N HIS A 120 -0.21 -5.46 -10.21
CA HIS A 120 -0.96 -6.63 -10.65
C HIS A 120 -0.94 -6.68 -12.18
N HIS A 121 -0.45 -7.78 -12.75
CA HIS A 121 -0.20 -7.87 -14.19
C HIS A 121 -1.50 -8.02 -15.00
N GLU A 122 -2.49 -8.72 -14.45
CA GLU A 122 -3.74 -9.04 -15.13
C GLU A 122 -4.65 -7.82 -15.24
N THR A 123 -4.76 -7.02 -14.17
CA THR A 123 -5.57 -5.79 -14.18
C THR A 123 -4.77 -4.53 -14.47
N ASN A 124 -3.44 -4.63 -14.61
CA ASN A 124 -2.52 -3.50 -14.77
C ASN A 124 -2.70 -2.40 -13.70
N THR A 125 -3.11 -2.79 -12.49
CA THR A 125 -3.26 -1.86 -11.36
C THR A 125 -1.95 -1.75 -10.58
N THR A 126 -1.69 -0.58 -10.00
CA THR A 126 -0.52 -0.33 -9.16
C THR A 126 -0.98 0.25 -7.83
N GLU A 127 -0.50 -0.32 -6.74
CA GLU A 127 -0.76 0.14 -5.38
C GLU A 127 0.56 0.46 -4.68
N THR A 128 0.55 1.47 -3.80
CA THR A 128 1.70 1.82 -2.98
C THR A 128 1.33 1.74 -1.52
N LEU A 129 1.95 0.80 -0.81
CA LEU A 129 1.85 0.64 0.63
C LEU A 129 3.00 1.38 1.32
N SER A 130 2.71 2.12 2.38
CA SER A 130 3.76 2.60 3.29
C SER A 130 4.32 1.44 4.10
N GLU A 131 5.53 1.61 4.65
CA GLU A 131 6.20 0.66 5.56
C GLU A 131 5.28 0.06 6.63
N GLN A 132 4.43 0.89 7.22
CA GLN A 132 3.48 0.51 8.28
C GLN A 132 2.43 -0.53 7.83
N ASN A 133 2.20 -0.65 6.51
CA ASN A 133 1.22 -1.56 5.94
C ASN A 133 1.85 -2.84 5.37
N ILE A 134 3.17 -3.01 5.48
CA ILE A 134 3.88 -4.18 4.94
C ILE A 134 3.35 -5.48 5.59
N HIS A 135 2.96 -5.43 6.86
CA HIS A 135 2.38 -6.59 7.55
C HIS A 135 1.08 -7.09 6.89
N TYR A 136 0.35 -6.24 6.17
CA TYR A 136 -0.87 -6.62 5.45
C TYR A 136 -0.61 -7.10 4.01
N LEU A 137 0.65 -7.10 3.54
CA LEU A 137 0.99 -7.46 2.16
C LEU A 137 0.48 -8.85 1.79
N GLN A 138 0.70 -9.85 2.65
CA GLN A 138 0.29 -11.23 2.37
C GLN A 138 -1.22 -11.35 2.24
N GLN A 139 -1.97 -10.78 3.20
CA GLN A 139 -3.43 -10.83 3.18
C GLN A 139 -4.00 -10.06 1.98
N GLY A 140 -3.49 -8.86 1.70
CA GLY A 140 -3.92 -8.08 0.54
C GLY A 140 -3.59 -8.74 -0.79
N LEU A 141 -2.49 -9.52 -0.91
CA LEU A 141 -2.21 -10.31 -2.11
C LEU A 141 -3.21 -11.47 -2.27
N LEU A 142 -3.54 -12.19 -1.18
CA LEU A 142 -4.52 -13.27 -1.19
C LEU A 142 -5.92 -12.78 -1.59
N GLU A 143 -6.37 -11.66 -1.03
CA GLU A 143 -7.66 -11.04 -1.39
C GLU A 143 -7.72 -10.71 -2.88
N ARG A 144 -6.63 -10.17 -3.46
CA ARG A 144 -6.55 -9.89 -4.90
C ARG A 144 -6.61 -11.15 -5.75
N VAL A 145 -5.93 -12.22 -5.35
CA VAL A 145 -6.02 -13.53 -6.04
C VAL A 145 -7.46 -14.02 -6.05
N GLN A 146 -8.17 -13.92 -4.92
CA GLN A 146 -9.58 -14.30 -4.83
C GLN A 146 -10.47 -13.44 -5.73
N MET A 147 -10.24 -12.13 -5.79
CA MET A 147 -10.98 -11.24 -6.69
C MET A 147 -10.73 -11.61 -8.17
N SER A 148 -9.48 -11.91 -8.56
CA SER A 148 -9.15 -12.35 -9.92
C SER A 148 -9.83 -13.68 -10.28
N LEU A 149 -9.90 -14.62 -9.33
CA LEU A 149 -10.62 -15.88 -9.51
C LEU A 149 -12.11 -15.67 -9.78
N ILE A 150 -12.76 -14.75 -9.05
CA ILE A 150 -14.18 -14.42 -9.25
C ILE A 150 -14.39 -13.75 -10.61
N ALA A 151 -13.53 -12.78 -10.98
CA ALA A 151 -13.62 -12.07 -12.24
C ALA A 151 -13.39 -12.96 -13.48
N SER A 152 -12.69 -14.08 -13.31
CA SER A 152 -12.44 -15.06 -14.38
C SER A 152 -13.69 -15.85 -14.79
N ASN A 153 -14.78 -15.75 -14.03
CA ASN A 153 -16.07 -16.35 -14.38
C ASN A 153 -16.98 -15.28 -15.02
N PRO A 154 -17.18 -15.27 -16.35
CA PRO A 154 -17.93 -14.22 -17.04
C PRO A 154 -19.42 -14.17 -16.68
N ALA A 155 -19.94 -15.20 -16.00
CA ALA A 155 -21.31 -15.22 -15.49
C ALA A 155 -21.42 -14.71 -14.03
N ALA A 156 -20.31 -14.53 -13.32
CA ALA A 156 -20.31 -14.00 -11.96
C ALA A 156 -20.26 -12.47 -12.01
N GLN A 157 -21.29 -11.81 -11.48
CA GLN A 157 -21.23 -10.37 -11.24
C GLN A 157 -20.05 -10.10 -10.29
N VAL A 158 -19.15 -9.20 -10.68
CA VAL A 158 -18.05 -8.76 -9.81
C VAL A 158 -18.69 -8.12 -8.57
N PRO A 159 -18.47 -8.67 -7.37
CA PRO A 159 -19.07 -8.10 -6.17
C PRO A 159 -18.56 -6.66 -6.00
N GLN A 160 -19.50 -5.72 -5.91
CA GLN A 160 -19.17 -4.33 -5.64
C GLN A 160 -18.50 -4.24 -4.27
N PRO A 161 -17.32 -3.61 -4.14
CA PRO A 161 -16.64 -3.54 -2.86
C PRO A 161 -17.43 -2.65 -1.91
N LEU A 162 -17.50 -3.08 -0.65
CA LEU A 162 -18.11 -2.32 0.43
C LEU A 162 -17.27 -1.07 0.70
N THR A 163 -17.91 0.10 0.67
CA THR A 163 -17.23 1.36 1.00
C THR A 163 -17.24 1.53 2.50
N VAL A 164 -16.05 1.77 3.08
CA VAL A 164 -15.88 1.93 4.53
C VAL A 164 -15.14 3.22 4.82
N THR A 165 -15.65 3.99 5.78
CA THR A 165 -15.08 5.27 6.19
C THR A 165 -15.03 5.40 7.71
N ILE A 166 -13.92 5.89 8.25
CA ILE A 166 -13.85 6.32 9.65
C ILE A 166 -14.35 7.77 9.70
N THR A 167 -15.53 8.00 10.29
CA THR A 167 -16.18 9.32 10.29
C THR A 167 -15.91 10.12 11.56
N GLN A 168 -15.45 9.45 12.63
CA GLN A 168 -15.11 10.13 13.87
C GLN A 168 -14.07 9.33 14.65
N VAL A 169 -13.18 10.04 15.33
CA VAL A 169 -12.26 9.45 16.31
C VAL A 169 -12.36 10.25 17.60
N GLU A 170 -12.69 9.56 18.68
CA GLU A 170 -12.73 10.08 20.04
C GLU A 170 -11.49 9.59 20.81
N LEU A 171 -10.94 10.47 21.64
CA LEU A 171 -9.93 10.14 22.65
C LEU A 171 -10.56 10.35 24.02
N VAL A 172 -10.70 9.26 24.76
CA VAL A 172 -11.30 9.21 26.11
C VAL A 172 -10.18 9.04 27.12
N ARG A 173 -10.05 9.96 28.09
CA ARG A 173 -9.03 9.89 29.14
C ARG A 173 -9.60 9.18 30.37
N SER A 174 -8.88 8.23 30.95
CA SER A 174 -9.41 7.45 32.09
C SER A 174 -9.69 8.31 33.34
N ARG A 175 -9.03 9.49 33.47
CA ARG A 175 -9.17 10.39 34.63
C ARG A 175 -10.06 11.61 34.39
N SER A 176 -10.55 11.82 33.17
CA SER A 176 -11.37 12.98 32.81
C SER A 176 -12.60 12.54 32.05
N ALA A 177 -13.77 13.05 32.45
CA ALA A 177 -15.01 12.84 31.70
C ALA A 177 -15.00 13.57 30.34
N ALA A 178 -14.01 14.42 30.06
CA ALA A 178 -13.90 15.16 28.82
C ALA A 178 -13.29 14.29 27.71
N THR A 179 -14.13 13.96 26.72
CA THR A 179 -13.75 13.30 25.47
C THR A 179 -13.32 14.33 24.43
N MET A 180 -12.16 14.13 23.80
CA MET A 180 -11.76 14.91 22.63
C MET A 180 -12.23 14.21 21.36
N THR A 181 -12.68 14.98 20.37
CA THR A 181 -13.22 14.42 19.13
C THR A 181 -12.49 15.00 17.92
N ALA A 182 -12.17 14.16 16.94
CA ALA A 182 -11.65 14.52 15.64
C ALA A 182 -12.56 13.95 14.53
N THR A 183 -12.87 14.77 13.52
CA THR A 183 -13.69 14.40 12.35
C THR A 183 -12.89 14.63 11.05
N PRO A 184 -13.34 14.15 9.88
CA PRO A 184 -12.67 14.40 8.62
C PRO A 184 -12.44 15.89 8.32
N GLU A 185 -13.35 16.75 8.77
CA GLU A 185 -13.31 18.22 8.65
C GLU A 185 -12.40 18.86 9.71
N HIS A 186 -12.37 18.30 10.92
CA HIS A 186 -11.58 18.80 12.05
C HIS A 186 -10.69 17.69 12.61
N ARG A 187 -9.55 17.47 11.95
CA ARG A 187 -8.65 16.33 12.26
C ARG A 187 -7.71 16.57 13.44
N LEU A 188 -7.97 17.56 14.29
CA LEU A 188 -7.10 17.93 15.41
C LEU A 188 -7.85 17.76 16.72
N PHE A 189 -7.15 17.24 17.73
CA PHE A 189 -7.63 17.33 19.10
C PHE A 189 -7.29 18.71 19.68
N ALA A 190 -8.26 19.31 20.37
CA ALA A 190 -8.12 20.67 20.88
C ALA A 190 -7.22 20.76 22.13
N GLU A 191 -7.14 19.68 22.91
CA GLU A 191 -6.37 19.64 24.16
C GLU A 191 -5.13 18.74 24.05
N GLN A 192 -4.24 18.89 25.03
CA GLN A 192 -3.06 18.06 25.18
C GLN A 192 -3.34 16.90 26.14
N ILE A 193 -2.61 15.80 26.00
CA ILE A 193 -2.65 14.68 26.96
C ILE A 193 -1.35 14.60 27.75
N VAL A 194 -1.41 14.00 28.94
CA VAL A 194 -0.23 13.82 29.78
C VAL A 194 0.53 12.57 29.32
N ALA A 195 1.86 12.66 29.25
CA ALA A 195 2.71 11.50 29.01
C ALA A 195 2.49 10.43 30.11
N ASN A 196 2.42 9.17 29.71
CA ASN A 196 2.10 8.00 30.55
C ASN A 196 0.69 8.00 31.16
N GLU A 197 -0.17 8.96 30.82
CA GLU A 197 -1.59 8.88 31.20
C GLU A 197 -2.33 7.91 30.26
N PRO A 198 -3.09 6.96 30.81
CA PRO A 198 -3.89 6.06 30.00
C PRO A 198 -5.04 6.79 29.29
N PHE A 199 -5.27 6.40 28.05
CA PHE A 199 -6.41 6.84 27.26
C PHE A 199 -6.91 5.71 26.36
N GLU A 200 -8.16 5.81 25.93
CA GLU A 200 -8.77 4.92 24.95
C GLU A 200 -9.07 5.71 23.67
N LEU A 201 -8.96 5.02 22.53
CA LEU A 201 -9.40 5.54 21.25
C LEU A 201 -10.70 4.85 20.83
N VAL A 202 -11.71 5.63 20.50
CA VAL A 202 -12.97 5.13 19.96
C VAL A 202 -13.16 5.67 18.55
N ALA A 203 -13.20 4.79 17.55
CA ALA A 203 -13.49 5.17 16.18
C ALA A 203 -14.94 4.84 15.83
N THR A 204 -15.64 5.80 15.22
CA THR A 204 -16.91 5.55 14.55
C THR A 204 -16.62 5.25 13.08
N VAL A 205 -17.15 4.12 12.63
CA VAL A 205 -16.95 3.59 11.28
C VAL A 205 -18.30 3.48 10.60
N GLU A 206 -18.39 4.02 9.40
CA GLU A 206 -19.57 3.96 8.55
C GLU A 206 -19.34 3.06 7.34
N PHE A 207 -20.38 2.31 7.02
CA PHE A 207 -20.47 1.44 5.85
C PHE A 207 -21.44 2.05 4.85
N SER A 208 -21.06 2.05 3.57
CA SER A 208 -21.87 2.53 2.46
C SER A 208 -21.77 1.55 1.28
N ASP A 209 -22.69 1.67 0.32
CA ASP A 209 -22.75 0.80 -0.86
C ASP A 209 -22.92 -0.68 -0.53
N LEU A 210 -23.82 -0.99 0.42
CA LEU A 210 -24.14 -2.39 0.72
C LEU A 210 -24.75 -3.08 -0.51
N PRO A 211 -24.33 -4.32 -0.81
CA PRO A 211 -24.96 -5.10 -1.87
C PRO A 211 -26.43 -5.33 -1.54
N ALA A 212 -27.30 -5.20 -2.55
CA ALA A 212 -28.76 -5.29 -2.39
C ALA A 212 -29.24 -6.62 -1.78
N GLU A 213 -28.47 -7.69 -1.92
CA GLU A 213 -28.78 -8.99 -1.31
C GLU A 213 -28.46 -9.08 0.19
N GLY A 214 -27.92 -8.01 0.80
CA GLY A 214 -27.56 -7.96 2.20
C GLY A 214 -26.40 -8.91 2.53
N LEU A 215 -25.50 -8.47 3.41
CA LEU A 215 -24.47 -9.37 3.93
C LEU A 215 -25.12 -10.27 4.99
N ASN A 216 -25.73 -11.39 4.54
CA ASN A 216 -26.26 -12.43 5.43
C ASN A 216 -25.15 -13.16 6.24
N ARG A 217 -23.90 -12.76 6.06
CA ARG A 217 -22.74 -13.29 6.78
C ARG A 217 -22.13 -12.18 7.64
N PRO A 218 -21.71 -12.51 8.87
CA PRO A 218 -21.03 -11.53 9.70
C PRO A 218 -19.71 -11.11 9.04
N LEU A 219 -19.43 -9.81 9.05
CA LEU A 219 -18.17 -9.22 8.63
C LEU A 219 -17.14 -9.32 9.75
N ILE A 220 -15.92 -9.71 9.41
CA ILE A 220 -14.78 -9.67 10.32
C ILE A 220 -14.06 -8.35 10.08
N CYS A 221 -14.23 -7.42 11.01
CA CYS A 221 -13.69 -6.08 10.95
C CYS A 221 -12.51 -5.92 11.90
N GLN A 222 -11.44 -5.26 11.45
CA GLN A 222 -10.28 -4.97 12.27
C GLN A 222 -9.98 -3.47 12.24
N LEU A 223 -9.85 -2.86 13.43
CA LEU A 223 -9.35 -1.50 13.61
C LEU A 223 -7.98 -1.58 14.28
N THR A 224 -7.00 -0.88 13.73
CA THR A 224 -5.66 -0.73 14.33
C THR A 224 -5.30 0.74 14.46
N ALA A 225 -4.62 1.10 15.54
CA ALA A 225 -4.12 2.46 15.77
C ALA A 225 -2.64 2.49 16.11
N GLN A 226 -1.95 3.51 15.61
CA GLN A 226 -0.54 3.76 15.87
C GLN A 226 -0.29 5.26 16.05
N ALA A 227 0.74 5.60 16.81
CA ALA A 227 1.21 6.95 17.05
C ALA A 227 2.66 7.08 16.60
N ARG A 228 2.96 8.05 15.73
CA ARG A 228 4.33 8.35 15.31
C ARG A 228 4.81 9.62 16.00
N HIS A 229 5.87 9.52 16.78
CA HIS A 229 6.55 10.67 17.37
C HIS A 229 7.23 11.50 16.26
N LEU A 230 6.90 12.80 16.18
CA LEU A 230 7.28 13.62 15.02
C LEU A 230 8.74 14.06 15.02
N SER A 231 9.37 14.25 16.19
CA SER A 231 10.79 14.63 16.26
C SER A 231 11.72 13.43 16.16
N GLY A 232 11.39 12.33 16.86
CA GLY A 232 12.22 11.12 16.89
C GLY A 232 11.89 10.08 15.80
N GLY A 233 10.75 10.23 15.12
CA GLY A 233 10.29 9.32 14.08
C GLY A 233 9.79 7.95 14.57
N SER A 234 9.96 7.62 15.85
CA SER A 234 9.51 6.36 16.46
C SER A 234 8.01 6.18 16.31
N THR A 235 7.57 4.94 16.06
CA THR A 235 6.15 4.57 15.97
C THR A 235 5.80 3.64 17.12
N ILE A 236 4.69 3.91 17.78
CA ILE A 236 4.14 3.15 18.90
C ILE A 236 2.80 2.58 18.45
N GLU A 237 2.60 1.28 18.60
CA GLU A 237 1.30 0.66 18.40
C GLU A 237 0.39 0.98 19.59
N LEU A 238 -0.76 1.59 19.33
CA LEU A 238 -1.75 1.92 20.36
C LEU A 238 -2.77 0.79 20.56
N GLY A 239 -2.69 -0.26 19.75
CA GLY A 239 -3.49 -1.46 19.87
C GLY A 239 -4.33 -1.76 18.63
N SER A 240 -5.03 -2.88 18.72
CA SER A 240 -5.94 -3.37 17.69
C SER A 240 -7.18 -4.01 18.30
N VAL A 241 -8.28 -3.97 17.57
CA VAL A 241 -9.53 -4.65 17.94
C VAL A 241 -10.11 -5.33 16.71
N VAL A 242 -10.52 -6.58 16.87
CA VAL A 242 -11.23 -7.36 15.86
C VAL A 242 -12.65 -7.59 16.34
N LYS A 243 -13.65 -7.27 15.52
CA LYS A 243 -15.06 -7.53 15.82
C LYS A 243 -15.74 -8.25 14.67
N SER A 244 -16.65 -9.14 15.02
CA SER A 244 -17.60 -9.74 14.10
C SER A 244 -18.87 -8.88 14.09
N LEU A 245 -19.22 -8.29 12.94
CA LEU A 245 -20.38 -7.43 12.77
C LEU A 245 -21.39 -8.04 11.81
N THR A 246 -22.64 -8.17 12.24
CA THR A 246 -23.75 -8.36 11.30
C THR A 246 -24.24 -6.98 10.92
N LEU A 247 -24.10 -6.62 9.63
CA LEU A 247 -24.61 -5.36 9.12
C LEU A 247 -26.14 -5.45 9.08
N HIS A 248 -26.78 -4.79 10.04
CA HIS A 248 -28.23 -4.62 10.10
C HIS A 248 -28.57 -3.21 9.60
N ASP A 249 -29.77 -2.70 9.89
CA ASP A 249 -30.23 -1.35 9.48
C ASP A 249 -29.30 -0.20 9.93
N ALA A 250 -28.39 -0.44 10.88
CA ALA A 250 -27.38 0.53 11.30
C ALA A 250 -26.16 0.50 10.36
N MET A 251 -25.85 1.65 9.75
CA MET A 251 -24.65 1.82 8.91
C MET A 251 -23.42 2.32 9.68
N SER A 252 -23.55 2.60 10.98
CA SER A 252 -22.52 3.23 11.81
C SER A 252 -22.21 2.41 13.05
N TYR A 253 -20.94 2.14 13.30
CA TYR A 253 -20.46 1.26 14.36
C TYR A 253 -19.29 1.87 15.13
N ARG A 254 -19.29 1.70 16.45
CA ARG A 254 -18.21 2.15 17.34
C ARG A 254 -17.22 1.02 17.65
N PHE A 255 -15.95 1.31 17.41
CA PHE A 255 -14.82 0.44 17.70
C PHE A 255 -13.96 1.08 18.77
N MET A 256 -13.87 0.42 19.92
CA MET A 256 -13.05 0.85 21.05
C MET A 256 -11.77 0.03 21.05
N LEU A 257 -10.65 0.71 20.96
CA LEU A 257 -9.32 0.13 21.07
C LEU A 257 -8.98 -0.11 22.55
N PRO A 258 -8.06 -1.03 22.86
CA PRO A 258 -7.58 -1.20 24.23
C PRO A 258 -6.95 0.10 24.76
N GLU A 259 -6.92 0.23 26.09
CA GLU A 259 -6.25 1.34 26.76
C GLU A 259 -4.77 1.40 26.34
N ALA A 260 -4.30 2.60 26.00
CA ALA A 260 -2.93 2.87 25.59
C ALA A 260 -2.38 4.10 26.32
N ASN A 261 -1.07 4.27 26.27
CA ASN A 261 -0.41 5.48 26.77
C ASN A 261 0.73 5.88 25.82
N LEU A 262 1.13 7.15 25.89
CA LEU A 262 2.28 7.68 25.16
C LEU A 262 3.39 8.00 26.18
N PRO A 263 4.54 7.30 26.14
CA PRO A 263 5.51 7.36 27.23
C PRO A 263 6.36 8.64 27.25
N GLN A 264 6.45 9.35 26.13
CA GLN A 264 7.28 10.54 25.98
C GLN A 264 6.42 11.77 25.69
N ALA A 265 6.80 12.91 26.26
CA ALA A 265 6.25 14.20 25.89
C ALA A 265 6.73 14.58 24.47
N GLY A 266 5.86 15.21 23.69
CA GLY A 266 6.18 15.63 22.34
C GLY A 266 4.95 15.76 21.44
N ALA A 267 5.23 15.91 20.15
CA ALA A 267 4.21 15.98 19.11
C ALA A 267 4.11 14.62 18.41
N TYR A 268 2.89 14.07 18.33
CA TYR A 268 2.61 12.79 17.70
C TYR A 268 1.67 12.95 16.52
N ARG A 269 1.78 12.06 15.54
CA ARG A 269 0.78 11.86 14.50
C ARG A 269 0.08 10.53 14.74
N LEU A 270 -1.24 10.55 14.88
CA LEU A 270 -2.01 9.31 14.97
C LEU A 270 -2.47 8.85 13.59
N HIS A 271 -2.46 7.53 13.40
CA HIS A 271 -3.01 6.89 12.23
C HIS A 271 -3.87 5.71 12.67
N LEU A 272 -5.12 5.71 12.22
CA LEU A 272 -6.05 4.60 12.38
C LEU A 272 -6.30 4.00 11.00
N SER A 273 -6.34 2.67 10.93
CA SER A 273 -6.71 1.93 9.73
C SER A 273 -7.76 0.89 10.06
N PHE A 274 -8.75 0.77 9.18
CA PHE A 274 -9.86 -0.15 9.30
C PHE A 274 -9.92 -1.05 8.08
N THR A 275 -10.04 -2.36 8.31
CA THR A 275 -10.12 -3.38 7.26
C THR A 275 -11.29 -4.34 7.51
N VAL A 276 -11.80 -4.94 6.43
CA VAL A 276 -12.81 -6.01 6.47
C VAL A 276 -12.17 -7.24 5.83
N GLN A 277 -12.07 -8.35 6.55
CA GLN A 277 -11.22 -9.49 6.15
C GLN A 277 -11.93 -10.52 5.26
N ASN A 278 -13.26 -10.57 5.28
CA ASN A 278 -14.06 -11.62 4.64
C ASN A 278 -15.08 -11.10 3.61
N ALA A 279 -14.92 -9.85 3.18
CA ALA A 279 -15.68 -9.25 2.10
C ALA A 279 -14.78 -8.26 1.35
N PRO A 280 -14.93 -8.09 0.03
CA PRO A 280 -14.24 -7.05 -0.69
C PRO A 280 -14.69 -5.69 -0.13
N ALA A 281 -13.75 -4.93 0.43
CA ALA A 281 -14.04 -3.63 1.02
C ALA A 281 -12.87 -2.66 0.80
N THR A 282 -13.17 -1.38 0.77
CA THR A 282 -12.13 -0.34 0.79
C THR A 282 -11.47 -0.30 2.17
N VAL A 283 -10.15 -0.15 2.22
CA VAL A 283 -9.45 0.12 3.48
C VAL A 283 -9.73 1.56 3.90
N ALA A 284 -10.35 1.76 5.06
CA ALA A 284 -10.55 3.11 5.60
C ALA A 284 -9.30 3.56 6.38
N SER A 285 -8.93 4.83 6.24
CA SER A 285 -7.82 5.40 7.02
C SER A 285 -8.19 6.77 7.58
N PHE A 286 -7.77 7.03 8.81
CA PHE A 286 -7.96 8.31 9.49
C PHE A 286 -6.65 8.79 10.07
N LYS A 287 -6.27 10.04 9.77
CA LYS A 287 -4.99 10.63 10.17
C LYS A 287 -5.23 11.89 10.98
N ILE A 288 -4.72 11.90 12.21
CA ILE A 288 -4.68 13.08 13.08
C ILE A 288 -3.25 13.61 13.02
N PRO A 289 -3.01 14.74 12.33
CA PRO A 289 -1.66 15.17 11.98
C PRO A 289 -0.85 15.61 13.20
N LEU A 290 -1.52 16.01 14.28
CA LEU A 290 -0.91 16.48 15.51
C LEU A 290 -1.76 16.10 16.74
N LEU A 291 -1.14 15.38 17.68
CA LEU A 291 -1.54 15.19 19.06
C LEU A 291 -0.39 15.68 19.94
N SER A 292 -0.65 16.65 20.81
CA SER A 292 0.33 17.18 21.74
C SER A 292 0.30 16.41 23.05
N VAL A 293 1.46 15.90 23.45
CA VAL A 293 1.67 15.18 24.71
C VAL A 293 2.65 15.99 25.56
N TYR A 294 2.32 16.26 26.82
CA TYR A 294 3.19 17.00 27.73
C TYR A 294 3.60 16.16 28.94
N GLN A 295 4.77 16.43 29.49
CA GLN A 295 5.19 15.79 30.73
C GLN A 295 4.43 16.45 31.88
N ALA A 296 3.73 15.67 32.71
CA ALA A 296 3.25 16.19 33.99
C ALA A 296 4.47 16.72 34.74
N SER A 297 4.55 18.04 34.90
CA SER A 297 5.50 18.62 35.82
C SER A 297 5.11 18.06 37.17
N GLU A 298 6.03 17.35 37.83
CA GLU A 298 5.91 17.11 39.26
C GLU A 298 5.92 18.50 39.89
N LEU A 299 4.73 19.10 39.99
CA LEU A 299 4.46 20.13 40.96
C LEU A 299 4.69 19.39 42.28
N SER A 300 5.95 19.43 42.70
CA SER A 300 6.36 19.16 44.06
C SER A 300 5.49 20.08 44.89
N TYR A 301 4.36 19.53 45.33
CA TYR A 301 3.59 20.04 46.43
C TYR A 301 4.54 19.96 47.62
N SER A 302 5.39 20.98 47.72
CA SER A 302 6.14 21.32 48.91
C SER A 302 5.09 21.63 49.95
N ALA A 303 4.59 20.59 50.60
CA ALA A 303 3.74 20.64 51.79
C ALA A 303 4.53 21.15 53.01
N ASN A 304 5.52 22.03 52.82
CA ASN A 304 6.18 22.80 53.86
C ASN A 304 5.43 24.11 54.05
N GLY A 305 4.17 23.99 54.45
CA GLY A 305 3.32 25.06 54.94
C GLY A 305 2.71 24.66 56.27
N ALA A 306 3.51 24.09 57.17
CA ALA A 306 3.15 23.91 58.57
C ALA A 306 2.92 25.30 59.20
N CYS A 307 1.69 25.79 59.10
CA CYS A 307 1.22 26.93 59.87
C CYS A 307 0.95 26.41 61.29
N ALA A 308 2.00 26.39 62.12
CA ALA A 308 1.87 26.23 63.56
C ALA A 308 1.20 27.50 64.11
N ILE A 309 -0.13 27.51 64.19
CA ILE A 309 -0.87 28.47 65.01
C ILE A 309 -0.90 27.89 66.42
N ALA A 310 -0.02 28.38 67.28
CA ALA A 310 -0.13 28.22 68.72
C ALA A 310 -1.12 29.28 69.25
N LEU A 311 -2.19 28.82 69.89
CA LEU A 311 -3.00 29.59 70.85
C LEU A 311 -3.26 28.70 72.07
#